data_AF-G3H8C7-F1
#
_entry.id   AF-G3H8C7-F1
#
_cell.length_a   1.000
_cell.length_b   1.000
_cell.length_c   1.000
_cell.angle_alpha   90.00
_cell.angle_beta   90.00
_cell.angle_gamma   90.00
#
_symmetry.space_group_name_H-M   'P 1'
#
loop_
_entity.id
_entity.type
_entity.pdbx_description
1 polymer ?
#
loop_
_entity_poly.entity_id
_entity_poly.type
_entity_poly.pdbx_seq_one_letter_code
_entity_poly.pdbx_strand_id
1 'polypeptide(L)' 'MHYHLQNNELLRDIFGLGPVLVLDAATLKACKISRFEKHLYNAAAFKARTKARSRARDKRADVL' A
#
# COMPACT_ATOMS: atom_id res chain seq x y z
N MET A 1 -0.56 10.27 17.99
CA MET A 1 -1.08 10.53 16.63
C MET A 1 -1.83 9.35 16.00
N HIS A 2 -1.31 8.11 16.01
CA HIS A 2 -1.98 6.94 15.41
C HIS A 2 -3.45 6.75 15.85
N TYR A 3 -3.72 6.78 17.16
CA TYR A 3 -5.06 6.62 17.72
C TYR A 3 -6.05 7.69 17.23
N HIS A 4 -5.60 8.95 17.16
CA HIS A 4 -6.45 10.07 16.74
C HIS A 4 -6.80 9.99 15.26
N LEU A 5 -5.87 9.62 14.38
CA LEU A 5 -6.17 9.46 12.95
C LEU A 5 -7.13 8.29 12.68
N GLN A 6 -7.23 7.32 13.59
CA GLN A 6 -8.14 6.18 13.46
C GLN A 6 -9.53 6.46 14.03
N ASN A 7 -9.63 7.19 15.14
CA ASN A 7 -10.86 7.26 15.94
C ASN A 7 -11.45 8.67 16.10
N ASN A 8 -10.67 9.73 15.88
CA ASN A 8 -11.17 11.10 16.04
C ASN A 8 -11.88 11.54 14.75
N GLU A 9 -13.20 11.72 14.82
CA GLU A 9 -14.03 12.11 13.68
C GLU A 9 -13.58 13.43 13.06
N LEU A 10 -13.38 14.48 13.87
CA LEU A 10 -12.94 15.79 13.39
C LEU A 10 -11.65 15.70 12.56
N LEU A 11 -10.66 14.94 13.05
CA LEU A 11 -9.41 14.79 12.29
C LEU A 11 -9.59 13.93 11.04
N ARG A 12 -10.43 12.90 11.07
CA ARG A 12 -10.71 12.09 9.89
C ARG A 12 -11.44 12.87 8.81
N ASP A 13 -12.32 13.78 9.19
CA ASP A 13 -13.01 14.66 8.25
C ASP A 13 -12.04 15.69 7.66
N ILE A 14 -11.19 16.30 8.49
CA ILE A 14 -10.14 17.24 8.02
C ILE A 14 -9.19 16.58 7.03
N PHE A 15 -8.76 15.34 7.30
CA PHE A 15 -7.84 14.59 6.43
C PHE A 15 -8.54 13.77 5.34
N GLY A 16 -9.88 13.79 5.27
CA GLY A 16 -10.64 13.00 4.29
C GLY A 16 -10.45 11.48 4.39
N LEU A 17 -10.23 10.96 5.60
CA LEU A 17 -9.94 9.53 5.85
C LEU A 17 -11.19 8.63 5.83
N GLY A 18 -12.38 9.23 5.71
CA GLY A 18 -13.68 8.55 5.76
C GLY A 18 -14.13 8.20 7.19
N PRO A 19 -15.27 7.49 7.34
CA PRO A 19 -15.86 7.17 8.63
C PRO A 19 -14.90 6.43 9.57
N VAL A 20 -15.14 6.54 10.89
CA VAL A 20 -14.37 5.79 11.88
C VAL A 20 -14.52 4.30 11.61
N LEU A 21 -13.39 3.60 11.53
CA LEU A 21 -13.37 2.15 11.34
C LEU A 21 -13.70 1.48 12.68
N VAL A 22 -14.99 1.45 13.04
CA VAL A 22 -15.50 0.64 14.16
C VAL A 22 -15.53 -0.82 13.69
N LEU A 23 -14.35 -1.40 13.53
CA LEU A 23 -14.20 -2.80 13.17
C LEU A 23 -14.14 -3.61 14.47
N ASP A 24 -15.18 -4.40 14.73
CA ASP A 24 -15.15 -5.47 15.71
C ASP A 24 -13.91 -6.36 15.49
N ALA A 25 -13.37 -6.95 16.56
CA ALA A 25 -12.20 -7.81 16.50
C ALA A 25 -12.37 -8.98 15.51
N ALA A 26 -13.62 -9.43 15.30
CA ALA A 26 -13.96 -10.42 14.29
C ALA A 26 -13.83 -9.88 12.85
N THR A 27 -14.31 -8.66 12.58
CA THR A 27 -14.17 -8.01 11.27
C THR A 27 -12.71 -7.66 10.97
N LEU A 28 -11.93 -7.21 11.97
CA LEU A 28 -10.49 -7.00 11.81
C LEU A 28 -9.72 -8.27 11.44
N LYS A 29 -10.12 -9.44 11.97
CA LYS A 29 -9.54 -10.73 11.57
C LYS A 29 -9.96 -11.14 10.16
N ALA A 30 -11.22 -10.90 9.78
CA ALA A 30 -11.74 -11.21 8.45
C ALA A 30 -11.10 -10.33 7.35
N CYS A 31 -10.77 -9.07 7.64
CA CYS A 31 -10.11 -8.16 6.71
C CYS A 31 -8.59 -8.40 6.55
N LYS A 32 -8.04 -9.44 7.18
CA LYS A 32 -6.61 -9.76 7.02
C LYS A 32 -6.35 -10.33 5.64
N ILE A 33 -5.74 -9.53 4.78
CA ILE A 33 -5.17 -9.97 3.51
C ILE A 33 -4.20 -11.13 3.76
N SER A 34 -4.31 -12.20 2.99
CA SER A 34 -3.47 -13.38 3.12
C SER A 34 -2.01 -13.03 2.88
N ARG A 35 -1.09 -13.76 3.54
CA ARG A 35 0.37 -13.63 3.29
C ARG A 35 0.68 -13.83 1.81
N PHE A 36 -0.01 -14.77 1.16
CA PHE A 36 0.20 -15.08 -0.24
C PHE A 36 -0.22 -13.93 -1.16
N GLU A 37 -1.39 -13.33 -0.91
CA GLU A 37 -1.88 -12.18 -1.68
C GLU A 37 -0.95 -10.97 -1.56
N LYS A 38 -0.49 -10.65 -0.34
CA LYS A 38 0.51 -9.59 -0.14
C LYS A 38 1.80 -9.87 -0.92
N HIS A 39 2.26 -11.11 -0.90
CA HIS A 39 3.48 -11.51 -1.62
C HIS A 39 3.32 -11.35 -3.13
N LEU A 40 2.20 -11.84 -3.69
CA LEU A 40 1.92 -11.73 -5.12
C LEU A 40 1.77 -10.27 -5.56
N TYR A 41 1.05 -9.45 -4.79
CA TYR A 41 0.90 -8.02 -5.09
C TYR A 41 2.26 -7.32 -5.15
N ASN A 42 3.10 -7.53 -4.12
CA ASN A 42 4.43 -6.94 -4.07
C ASN A 42 5.34 -7.45 -5.20
N ALA A 43 5.28 -8.74 -5.54
CA ALA A 43 6.02 -9.32 -6.64
C ALA A 43 5.61 -8.72 -8.00
N ALA A 44 4.30 -8.51 -8.22
CA ALA A 44 3.78 -7.87 -9.42
C ALA A 44 4.26 -6.41 -9.55
N ALA A 45 4.16 -5.64 -8.47
CA ALA A 45 4.65 -4.26 -8.41
C ALA A 45 6.18 -4.18 -8.65
N PHE A 46 6.95 -5.09 -8.05
CA PHE A 46 8.39 -5.19 -8.26
C PHE A 46 8.74 -5.50 -9.73
N LYS A 47 8.05 -6.47 -10.34
CA LYS A 47 8.23 -6.84 -11.75
C LYS A 47 7.92 -5.66 -12.68
N ALA A 48 6.81 -4.97 -12.45
CA ALA A 48 6.43 -3.79 -13.24
C ALA A 48 7.48 -2.67 -13.13
N ARG A 49 7.95 -2.37 -11.91
CA ARG A 49 8.98 -1.37 -11.66
C ARG A 49 10.29 -1.72 -12.37
N THR A 50 10.72 -2.97 -12.29
CA THR A 50 11.95 -3.44 -12.95
C THR A 50 11.83 -3.29 -14.47
N LYS A 51 10.72 -3.73 -15.07
CA LYS A 51 10.45 -3.58 -16.52
C LYS A 51 10.49 -2.12 -16.96
N ALA A 52 9.84 -1.23 -16.22
CA ALA A 52 9.82 0.20 -16.53
C ALA A 52 11.22 0.81 -16.47
N ARG A 53 12.01 0.48 -15.44
CA ARG A 53 13.37 1.00 -15.26
C ARG A 53 14.34 0.47 -16.31
N SER A 54 14.23 -0.80 -16.70
CA SER A 54 15.14 -1.40 -17.69
C SER A 54 15.16 -0.63 -19.01
N ARG A 55 14.06 0.04 -19.41
CA ARG A 55 14.00 0.90 -20.60
C ARG A 55 14.96 2.09 -20.58
N ALA A 56 15.39 2.53 -19.40
CA ALA A 56 16.25 3.69 -19.21
C ALA A 56 17.60 3.36 -18.55
N ARG A 57 17.85 2.09 -18.21
CA ARG A 57 19.09 1.70 -17.52
C ARG A 57 20.33 1.88 -18.39
N ASP A 58 20.23 1.54 -19.67
CA ASP A 58 21.40 1.51 -20.57
C ASP A 58 21.73 2.89 -21.16
N LYS A 59 21.15 3.96 -20.60
CA LYS A 59 21.35 5.35 -21.07
C LYS A 59 22.83 5.79 -21.09
N ARG A 60 23.68 5.19 -20.26
CA ARG A 60 25.12 5.48 -20.15
C ARG A 60 25.98 4.22 -20.33
N ALA A 61 25.45 3.21 -21.00
CA ALA A 61 26.26 2.05 -21.32
C ALA A 61 27.27 2.44 -22.41
N ASP A 62 28.54 2.12 -22.19
CA ASP A 62 29.58 2.22 -23.22
C ASP A 62 29.36 1.05 -24.19
N VAL A 63 28.46 1.24 -25.15
CA VAL A 63 28.18 0.28 -26.22
C VAL A 63 29.06 0.66 -27.42
N LEU A 64 29.90 -0.29 -27.86
CA LEU A 64 30.80 -0.18 -29.00
C LEU A 64 30.05 -0.16 -30.34
#